data_AF-Q4N0G5-F1
#
_entry.id   AF-Q4N0G5-F1
#
_cell.length_a   1.000
_cell.length_b   1.000
_cell.length_c   1.000
_cell.angle_alpha   90.00
_cell.angle_beta   90.00
_cell.angle_gamma   90.00
#
_symmetry.space_group_name_H-M   'P 1'
#
loop_
_entity.id
_entity.type
_entity.pdbx_description
1 polymer ?
#
loop_
_entity_poly.entity_id
_entity_poly.type
_entity_poly.pdbx_seq_one_letter_code
_entity_poly.pdbx_strand_id
1 'polypeptide(L)'
;MIRTEMAICTLVLIHIYTTLFITTAETFTKSDYEQKYNTKLEKLNADEVLHEPLKKFAYGSCQRTYPQLRDIYNTILKYDPDIFFFTGDNFYTEMSCCDETCIERGYLKMANFPPFQEFKKKIRKFDGVYDDHDYGINDGDATFKFKDFSQKIILDFFEKPEDHYRRKRKGVYFSMSYIDPENPKNHVKIIGLDLRYHRGCMYNCICELCGLTYVQSRLIMIRRLFNYMFGIGCKHDADALGEEQWKWLESQLVDSEATSHIIVSSFQVFTYRPMGESWGHFPNSKKRLLDLLEATKPKKPIFLSGDVHFAELFEKHGLVEFTSSSLTHSVLPYNIYANILVYPFYLRVKNYTYRYNNFGAIDFNYNHEDEGEKCLTYRSRNENLYDYVKEPDSVFVNHQLIKCLTKAELFVRILLYSPLFVTPLLPFYFLFRMLLRFKKVKSK
;
A
#
# COMPACT_ATOMS: atom_id res chain seq x y z
N MET A 1 -28.16 -56.78 15.67
CA MET A 1 -28.73 -55.84 16.66
C MET A 1 -27.68 -55.36 17.69
N ILE A 2 -26.40 -55.15 17.31
CA ILE A 2 -25.33 -54.65 18.20
C ILE A 2 -24.45 -53.58 17.47
N ARG A 3 -24.97 -52.95 16.42
CA ARG A 3 -24.23 -51.88 15.68
C ARG A 3 -24.90 -50.52 15.66
N THR A 4 -26.04 -50.37 16.33
CA THR A 4 -26.81 -49.13 16.30
C THR A 4 -26.82 -48.36 17.63
N GLU A 5 -26.40 -48.98 18.75
CA GLU A 5 -26.41 -48.30 20.06
C GLU A 5 -25.10 -47.58 20.40
N MET A 6 -24.00 -47.89 19.72
CA MET A 6 -22.69 -47.26 19.99
C MET A 6 -22.50 -45.92 19.25
N ALA A 7 -23.39 -45.57 18.32
CA ALA A 7 -23.33 -44.30 17.59
C ALA A 7 -24.05 -43.14 18.32
N ILE A 8 -24.93 -43.46 19.27
CA ILE A 8 -25.78 -42.45 19.93
C ILE A 8 -25.09 -41.87 21.18
N CYS A 9 -24.22 -42.62 21.86
CA CYS A 9 -23.46 -42.10 23.01
C CYS A 9 -22.32 -41.13 22.64
N THR A 10 -21.76 -41.21 21.42
CA THR A 10 -20.66 -40.31 21.00
C THR A 10 -21.18 -38.96 20.49
N LEU A 11 -22.43 -38.91 20.00
CA LEU A 11 -23.05 -37.66 19.51
C LEU A 11 -23.62 -36.79 20.64
N VAL A 12 -24.02 -37.38 21.77
CA VAL A 12 -24.52 -36.61 22.92
C VAL A 12 -23.38 -35.99 23.76
N LEU A 13 -22.20 -36.63 23.79
CA LEU A 13 -21.02 -36.06 24.47
C LEU A 13 -20.36 -34.91 23.69
N ILE A 14 -20.49 -34.87 22.35
CA ILE A 14 -19.97 -33.76 21.55
C ILE A 14 -20.89 -32.53 21.62
N HIS A 15 -22.19 -32.70 21.90
CA HIS A 15 -23.12 -31.57 22.01
C HIS A 15 -23.12 -30.88 23.38
N ILE A 16 -22.66 -31.56 24.44
CA ILE A 16 -22.61 -31.00 25.80
C ILE A 16 -21.27 -30.28 26.09
N TYR A 17 -20.22 -30.48 25.27
CA TYR A 17 -18.96 -29.73 25.40
C TYR A 17 -18.84 -28.48 24.51
N THR A 18 -19.82 -28.19 23.64
CA THR A 18 -19.86 -26.96 22.82
C THR A 18 -20.89 -25.93 23.30
N THR A 19 -21.29 -25.98 24.57
CA THR A 19 -22.19 -24.98 25.18
C THR A 19 -21.64 -24.31 26.45
N LEU A 20 -20.32 -24.32 26.65
CA LEU A 20 -19.69 -23.39 27.58
C LEU A 20 -18.48 -22.72 26.92
N PHE A 21 -18.46 -21.39 27.00
CA PHE A 21 -17.48 -20.45 26.44
C PHE A 21 -17.65 -20.05 24.97
N ILE A 22 -18.82 -19.49 24.63
CA ILE A 22 -18.80 -18.27 23.79
C ILE A 22 -18.22 -17.18 24.70
N THR A 23 -16.89 -17.09 24.75
CA THR A 23 -16.26 -15.84 25.17
C THR A 23 -16.67 -14.83 24.11
N THR A 24 -17.50 -13.86 24.48
CA THR A 24 -17.63 -12.66 23.65
C THR A 24 -16.22 -12.10 23.56
N ALA A 25 -15.62 -12.12 22.37
CA ALA A 25 -14.33 -11.50 22.18
C ALA A 25 -14.49 -10.03 22.61
N GLU A 26 -13.78 -9.62 23.66
CA GLU A 26 -13.82 -8.25 24.14
C GLU A 26 -13.50 -7.32 22.98
N THR A 27 -14.39 -6.36 22.74
CA THR A 27 -14.28 -5.46 21.60
C THR A 27 -13.10 -4.53 21.82
N PHE A 28 -12.11 -4.52 20.92
CA PHE A 28 -10.96 -3.63 21.04
C PHE A 28 -11.42 -2.16 20.98
N THR A 29 -11.39 -1.49 22.13
CA THR A 29 -11.96 -0.16 22.32
C THR A 29 -10.95 0.95 22.04
N LYS A 30 -11.43 2.20 21.98
CA LYS A 30 -10.57 3.39 22.00
C LYS A 30 -9.60 3.40 23.19
N SER A 31 -10.08 3.03 24.39
CA SER A 31 -9.25 2.96 25.60
C SER A 31 -8.15 1.90 25.47
N ASP A 32 -8.46 0.75 24.87
CA ASP A 32 -7.44 -0.30 24.64
C ASP A 32 -6.36 0.18 23.66
N TYR A 33 -6.76 0.91 22.61
CA TYR A 33 -5.83 1.54 21.68
C TYR A 33 -4.93 2.57 22.37
N GLU A 34 -5.52 3.51 23.11
CA GLU A 34 -4.82 4.55 23.85
C GLU A 34 -3.82 3.96 24.84
N GLN A 35 -4.23 2.97 25.62
CA GLN A 35 -3.35 2.27 26.56
C GLN A 35 -2.20 1.55 25.84
N LYS A 36 -2.51 0.84 24.75
CA LYS A 36 -1.52 0.03 24.03
C LYS A 36 -0.46 0.86 23.33
N TYR A 37 -0.86 1.98 22.71
CA TYR A 37 0.04 2.85 21.94
C TYR A 37 0.50 4.08 22.71
N ASN A 38 0.12 4.19 23.99
CA ASN A 38 0.44 5.32 24.86
C ASN A 38 0.13 6.67 24.19
N THR A 39 -1.10 6.77 23.66
CA THR A 39 -1.61 7.95 22.95
C THR A 39 -2.95 8.36 23.54
N LYS A 40 -3.47 9.50 23.09
CA LYS A 40 -4.80 10.00 23.43
C LYS A 40 -5.52 10.36 22.14
N LEU A 41 -6.66 9.72 21.89
CA LEU A 41 -7.45 9.93 20.69
C LEU A 41 -8.25 11.23 20.85
N GLU A 42 -7.83 12.26 20.13
CA GLU A 42 -8.50 13.56 20.11
C GLU A 42 -8.87 13.92 18.67
N LYS A 43 -10.16 14.15 18.41
CA LYS A 43 -10.65 14.51 17.08
C LYS A 43 -10.10 15.87 16.65
N LEU A 44 -9.57 15.95 15.44
CA LEU A 44 -9.28 17.20 14.76
C LEU A 44 -10.12 17.33 13.49
N ASN A 45 -10.38 18.57 13.10
CA ASN A 45 -10.97 18.86 11.79
C ASN A 45 -10.05 18.37 10.67
N ALA A 46 -10.63 18.18 9.48
CA ALA A 46 -9.82 17.97 8.30
C ALA A 46 -8.93 19.20 8.03
N ASP A 47 -7.75 18.98 7.45
CA ASP A 47 -6.83 20.07 7.12
C ASP A 47 -7.47 21.05 6.12
N GLU A 48 -8.29 20.53 5.21
CA GLU A 48 -9.11 21.29 4.26
C GLU A 48 -10.58 20.86 4.33
N VAL A 49 -11.50 21.82 4.33
CA VAL A 49 -12.95 21.58 4.26
C VAL A 49 -13.49 22.28 3.01
N LEU A 50 -14.12 21.51 2.13
CA LEU A 50 -14.74 21.96 0.90
C LEU A 50 -16.26 21.83 1.03
N HIS A 51 -16.96 22.94 0.83
CA HIS A 51 -18.42 23.00 0.90
C HIS A 51 -19.06 22.66 -0.45
N GLU A 52 -18.73 21.48 -0.95
CA GLU A 52 -19.29 20.89 -2.16
C GLU A 52 -19.27 19.36 -2.06
N PRO A 53 -20.22 18.65 -2.69
CA PRO A 53 -20.20 17.19 -2.75
C PRO A 53 -19.07 16.71 -3.67
N LEU A 54 -18.36 15.66 -3.26
CA LEU A 54 -17.46 14.92 -4.13
C LEU A 54 -18.28 13.90 -4.94
N LYS A 55 -18.39 14.04 -6.26
CA LYS A 55 -19.16 13.11 -7.10
C LYS A 55 -18.24 12.16 -7.87
N LYS A 56 -17.12 12.66 -8.36
CA LYS A 56 -16.17 11.88 -9.15
C LYS A 56 -14.75 12.10 -8.66
N PHE A 57 -14.11 11.03 -8.23
CA PHE A 57 -12.74 11.04 -7.78
C PHE A 57 -11.90 10.16 -8.70
N ALA A 58 -10.84 10.71 -9.28
CA ALA A 58 -9.87 9.94 -10.05
C ALA A 58 -8.51 9.96 -9.36
N TYR A 59 -7.70 8.94 -9.56
CA TYR A 59 -6.37 8.87 -8.98
C TYR A 59 -5.42 8.01 -9.81
N GLY A 60 -4.12 8.15 -9.57
CA GLY A 60 -3.12 7.28 -10.18
C GLY A 60 -1.70 7.60 -9.74
N SER A 61 -0.79 6.69 -10.06
CA SER A 61 0.64 6.80 -9.73
C SER A 61 1.54 6.54 -10.94
N CYS A 62 2.83 6.72 -10.74
CA CYS A 62 3.87 6.22 -11.62
C CYS A 62 3.80 6.82 -13.03
N GLN A 63 3.93 8.14 -13.15
CA GLN A 63 3.99 8.82 -14.45
C GLN A 63 5.41 9.22 -14.88
N ARG A 64 5.81 8.72 -16.05
CA ARG A 64 7.03 9.18 -16.75
C ARG A 64 6.66 10.10 -17.91
N THR A 65 7.61 10.90 -18.36
CA THR A 65 7.45 11.77 -19.54
C THR A 65 7.50 10.95 -20.84
N TYR A 66 6.52 10.07 -21.03
CA TYR A 66 6.34 9.25 -22.22
C TYR A 66 5.14 9.77 -23.04
N PRO A 67 5.14 9.62 -24.37
CA PRO A 67 4.06 10.13 -25.22
C PRO A 67 2.67 9.61 -24.83
N GLN A 68 2.56 8.37 -24.37
CA GLN A 68 1.30 7.71 -23.96
C GLN A 68 0.62 8.38 -22.77
N LEU A 69 1.36 9.22 -22.00
CA LEU A 69 0.78 9.98 -20.90
C LEU A 69 -0.33 10.94 -21.40
N ARG A 70 -0.23 11.42 -22.65
CA ARG A 70 -1.29 12.23 -23.26
C ARG A 70 -2.61 11.48 -23.37
N ASP A 71 -2.56 10.21 -23.76
CA ASP A 71 -3.77 9.41 -23.99
C ASP A 71 -4.49 9.11 -22.66
N ILE A 72 -3.73 8.81 -21.60
CA ILE A 72 -4.32 8.57 -20.29
C ILE A 72 -4.88 9.86 -19.68
N TYR A 73 -4.18 11.00 -19.82
CA TYR A 73 -4.72 12.30 -19.41
C TYR A 73 -5.98 12.67 -20.16
N ASN A 74 -6.04 12.45 -21.48
CA ASN A 74 -7.27 12.68 -22.24
C ASN A 74 -8.43 11.81 -21.74
N THR A 75 -8.14 10.57 -21.30
CA THR A 75 -9.16 9.69 -20.72
C THR A 75 -9.63 10.18 -19.35
N ILE A 76 -8.72 10.65 -18.50
CA ILE A 76 -9.05 11.26 -17.20
C ILE A 76 -9.89 12.54 -17.40
N LEU A 77 -9.49 13.41 -18.32
CA LEU A 77 -10.24 14.64 -18.65
C LEU A 77 -11.63 14.32 -19.20
N LYS A 78 -11.80 13.24 -19.96
CA LYS A 78 -13.11 12.77 -20.43
C LYS A 78 -13.99 12.24 -19.30
N TYR A 79 -13.39 11.61 -18.30
CA TYR A 79 -14.11 11.16 -17.09
C TYR A 79 -14.62 12.36 -16.26
N ASP A 80 -13.92 13.50 -16.36
CA ASP A 80 -14.28 14.79 -15.74
C ASP A 80 -14.40 14.68 -14.21
N PRO A 81 -13.29 14.36 -13.49
CA PRO A 81 -13.31 14.23 -12.05
C PRO A 81 -13.32 15.59 -11.35
N ASP A 82 -13.95 15.64 -10.18
CA ASP A 82 -13.88 16.82 -9.30
C ASP A 82 -12.47 17.07 -8.80
N ILE A 83 -11.70 16.00 -8.61
CA ILE A 83 -10.28 16.01 -8.26
C ILE A 83 -9.56 14.80 -8.86
N PHE A 84 -8.35 15.03 -9.40
CA PHE A 84 -7.39 13.97 -9.70
C PHE A 84 -6.33 13.88 -8.59
N PHE A 85 -6.26 12.75 -7.90
CA PHE A 85 -5.34 12.53 -6.79
C PHE A 85 -4.12 11.71 -7.22
N PHE A 86 -2.96 12.32 -7.10
CA PHE A 86 -1.67 11.68 -7.30
C PHE A 86 -1.30 10.85 -6.08
N THR A 87 -1.19 9.53 -6.24
CA THR A 87 -0.86 8.63 -5.13
C THR A 87 0.64 8.38 -4.97
N GLY A 88 1.48 8.94 -5.85
CA GLY A 88 2.93 8.73 -5.79
C GLY A 88 3.60 8.58 -7.15
N ASP A 89 4.92 8.67 -7.19
CA ASP A 89 5.73 8.65 -8.41
C ASP A 89 5.19 9.59 -9.49
N ASN A 90 4.99 10.84 -9.08
CA ASN A 90 4.39 11.92 -9.87
C ASN A 90 5.37 12.48 -10.90
N PHE A 91 6.65 12.23 -10.71
CA PHE A 91 7.74 12.37 -11.65
C PHE A 91 8.83 11.39 -11.23
N TYR A 92 9.74 11.09 -12.15
CA TYR A 92 10.83 10.17 -11.88
C TYR A 92 12.16 10.89 -11.93
N THR A 93 12.90 10.79 -10.84
CA THR A 93 14.32 11.13 -10.79
C THR A 93 15.19 9.97 -11.26
N GLU A 94 16.51 10.19 -11.27
CA GLU A 94 17.45 9.07 -11.30
C GLU A 94 17.26 8.21 -10.03
N MET A 95 17.55 6.91 -10.13
CA MET A 95 17.20 5.90 -9.10
C MET A 95 17.77 6.21 -7.70
N SER A 96 18.82 7.02 -7.64
CA SER A 96 19.47 7.44 -6.40
C SER A 96 20.12 8.81 -6.57
N CYS A 97 19.35 9.86 -6.28
CA CYS A 97 19.85 11.23 -6.31
C CYS A 97 20.85 11.48 -5.17
N CYS A 98 21.96 12.10 -5.55
CA CYS A 98 23.07 12.42 -4.63
C CYS A 98 23.05 13.91 -4.20
N ASP A 99 22.18 14.71 -4.81
CA ASP A 99 22.01 16.14 -4.58
C ASP A 99 20.57 16.59 -4.91
N GLU A 100 20.25 17.81 -4.50
CA GLU A 100 18.97 18.47 -4.77
C GLU A 100 18.74 18.70 -6.27
N THR A 101 19.80 19.03 -7.03
CA THR A 101 19.74 19.26 -8.48
C THR A 101 19.20 18.06 -9.24
N CYS A 102 19.51 16.83 -8.83
CA CYS A 102 18.96 15.61 -9.41
C CYS A 102 17.44 15.52 -9.25
N ILE A 103 16.92 15.90 -8.09
CA ILE A 103 15.48 15.92 -7.80
C ILE A 103 14.80 17.02 -8.60
N GLU A 104 15.40 18.21 -8.60
CA GLU A 104 14.93 19.37 -9.37
C GLU A 104 14.84 19.06 -10.87
N ARG A 105 15.83 18.37 -11.44
CA ARG A 105 15.79 17.93 -12.85
C ARG A 105 14.60 17.02 -13.13
N GLY A 106 14.30 16.07 -12.23
CA GLY A 106 13.14 15.17 -12.37
C GLY A 106 11.81 15.94 -12.37
N TYR A 107 11.68 16.85 -11.41
CA TYR A 107 10.53 17.75 -11.30
C TYR A 107 10.38 18.64 -12.55
N LEU A 108 11.42 19.40 -12.92
CA LEU A 108 11.38 20.30 -14.07
C LEU A 108 11.10 19.56 -15.38
N LYS A 109 11.57 18.32 -15.51
CA LYS A 109 11.27 17.49 -16.68
C LYS A 109 9.77 17.21 -16.81
N MET A 110 9.09 16.85 -15.72
CA MET A 110 7.64 16.63 -15.75
C MET A 110 6.87 17.95 -15.82
N ALA A 111 7.27 18.94 -15.02
CA ALA A 111 6.64 20.25 -15.00
C ALA A 111 6.66 20.89 -16.40
N ASN A 112 7.75 20.77 -17.16
CA ASN A 112 7.84 21.30 -18.52
C ASN A 112 7.29 20.35 -19.61
N PHE A 113 6.78 19.18 -19.25
CA PHE A 113 6.29 18.20 -20.22
C PHE A 113 4.96 18.68 -20.83
N PRO A 114 4.86 18.88 -22.16
CA PRO A 114 3.66 19.47 -22.76
C PRO A 114 2.35 18.73 -22.45
N PRO A 115 2.28 17.39 -22.45
CA PRO A 115 1.07 16.68 -22.01
C PRO A 115 0.63 17.00 -20.58
N PHE A 116 1.57 17.16 -19.63
CA PHE A 116 1.24 17.54 -18.26
C PHE A 116 0.75 18.99 -18.18
N GLN A 117 1.41 19.91 -18.88
CA GLN A 117 0.96 21.31 -18.97
C GLN A 117 -0.44 21.45 -19.59
N GLU A 118 -0.75 20.64 -20.61
CA GLU A 118 -2.09 20.59 -21.22
C GLU A 118 -3.13 20.01 -20.26
N PHE A 119 -2.80 18.94 -19.54
CA PHE A 119 -3.66 18.32 -18.54
C PHE A 119 -3.96 19.29 -17.39
N LYS A 120 -2.91 19.89 -16.82
CA LYS A 120 -2.97 20.87 -15.73
C LYS A 120 -3.90 22.05 -16.04
N LYS A 121 -3.90 22.54 -17.29
CA LYS A 121 -4.79 23.64 -17.72
C LYS A 121 -6.27 23.26 -17.82
N LYS A 122 -6.59 21.97 -17.90
CA LYS A 122 -7.95 21.46 -18.17
C LYS A 122 -8.57 20.74 -16.99
N ILE A 123 -7.77 20.10 -16.15
CA ILE A 123 -8.27 19.38 -14.97
C ILE A 123 -8.82 20.39 -13.96
N ARG A 124 -9.94 20.06 -13.31
CA ARG A 124 -10.60 20.94 -12.34
C ARG A 124 -9.73 21.21 -11.12
N LYS A 125 -9.18 20.14 -10.53
CA LYS A 125 -8.28 20.16 -9.38
C LYS A 125 -7.38 18.94 -9.42
N PHE A 126 -6.14 19.09 -8.99
CA PHE A 126 -5.28 17.96 -8.67
C PHE A 126 -4.50 18.23 -7.38
N ASP A 127 -4.19 17.16 -6.66
CA ASP A 127 -3.39 17.17 -5.43
C ASP A 127 -2.83 15.77 -5.20
N GLY A 128 -2.04 15.56 -4.15
CA GLY A 128 -1.56 14.23 -3.83
C GLY A 128 -0.47 14.16 -2.79
N VAL A 129 0.20 13.02 -2.78
CA VAL A 129 1.41 12.71 -2.00
C VAL A 129 2.51 12.23 -2.94
N TYR A 130 3.77 12.31 -2.52
CA TYR A 130 4.87 11.70 -3.27
C TYR A 130 4.98 10.19 -3.04
N ASP A 131 5.82 9.55 -3.84
CA ASP A 131 6.47 8.29 -3.46
C ASP A 131 7.99 8.38 -3.58
N ASP A 132 8.71 7.26 -3.58
CA ASP A 132 10.16 7.21 -3.51
C ASP A 132 10.86 7.88 -4.71
N HIS A 133 10.31 7.79 -5.92
CA HIS A 133 10.93 8.43 -7.08
C HIS A 133 10.79 9.96 -7.10
N ASP A 134 9.72 10.54 -6.56
CA ASP A 134 9.65 11.99 -6.34
C ASP A 134 10.49 12.41 -5.13
N TYR A 135 10.59 11.51 -4.14
CA TYR A 135 11.41 11.70 -2.96
C TYR A 135 12.90 11.74 -3.31
N GLY A 136 13.30 11.14 -4.43
CA GLY A 136 14.62 11.28 -5.05
C GLY A 136 15.48 10.01 -5.01
N ILE A 137 15.05 8.97 -4.32
CA ILE A 137 15.79 7.71 -4.21
C ILE A 137 14.82 6.55 -3.99
N ASN A 138 15.03 5.46 -4.73
CA ASN A 138 14.21 4.26 -4.63
C ASN A 138 14.21 3.71 -3.20
N ASP A 139 13.03 3.35 -2.69
CA ASP A 139 12.79 2.98 -1.29
C ASP A 139 13.31 4.02 -0.26
N GLY A 140 13.27 5.31 -0.58
CA GLY A 140 13.79 6.39 0.28
C GLY A 140 13.02 6.56 1.60
N ASP A 141 13.75 6.69 2.71
CA ASP A 141 13.23 6.74 4.08
C ASP A 141 13.61 8.04 4.81
N ALA A 142 13.32 8.13 6.11
CA ALA A 142 13.58 9.30 6.94
C ALA A 142 15.07 9.68 7.07
N THR A 143 16.00 8.79 6.70
CA THR A 143 17.45 9.05 6.71
C THR A 143 17.94 9.75 5.44
N PHE A 144 17.08 9.90 4.42
CA PHE A 144 17.44 10.59 3.19
C PHE A 144 17.79 12.05 3.43
N LYS A 145 19.02 12.44 3.05
CA LYS A 145 19.59 13.76 3.31
C LYS A 145 18.77 14.91 2.73
N PHE A 146 18.11 14.70 1.59
CA PHE A 146 17.40 15.76 0.86
C PHE A 146 15.88 15.73 1.06
N LYS A 147 15.38 15.02 2.08
CA LYS A 147 13.92 14.88 2.31
C LYS A 147 13.16 16.20 2.46
N ASP A 148 13.78 17.21 3.09
CA ASP A 148 13.19 18.55 3.22
C ASP A 148 13.05 19.23 1.85
N PHE A 149 14.04 19.04 0.98
CA PHE A 149 13.99 19.54 -0.40
C PHE A 149 12.94 18.79 -1.23
N SER A 150 12.84 17.46 -1.07
CA SER A 150 11.80 16.66 -1.74
C SER A 150 10.39 17.09 -1.33
N GLN A 151 10.17 17.35 -0.03
CA GLN A 151 8.91 17.92 0.47
C GLN A 151 8.63 19.29 -0.16
N LYS A 152 9.63 20.17 -0.26
CA LYS A 152 9.46 21.48 -0.91
C LYS A 152 9.03 21.32 -2.37
N ILE A 153 9.78 20.54 -3.15
CA ILE A 153 9.54 20.37 -4.58
C ILE A 153 8.19 19.73 -4.86
N ILE A 154 7.77 18.73 -4.10
CA ILE A 154 6.46 18.12 -4.36
C ILE A 154 5.31 19.10 -4.06
N LEU A 155 5.46 19.97 -3.07
CA LEU A 155 4.48 21.02 -2.79
C LEU A 155 4.49 22.11 -3.86
N ASP A 156 5.64 22.39 -4.48
CA ASP A 156 5.74 23.24 -5.68
C ASP A 156 5.04 22.58 -6.89
N PHE A 157 5.15 21.25 -7.04
CA PHE A 157 4.45 20.47 -8.07
C PHE A 157 2.92 20.54 -7.92
N PHE A 158 2.41 20.47 -6.69
CA PHE A 158 0.98 20.65 -6.37
C PHE A 158 0.53 22.11 -6.24
N GLU A 159 1.37 23.07 -6.65
CA GLU A 159 1.08 24.52 -6.65
C GLU A 159 0.64 25.05 -5.28
N LYS A 160 1.21 24.52 -4.20
CA LYS A 160 0.86 24.94 -2.84
C LYS A 160 1.56 26.25 -2.50
N PRO A 161 0.85 27.29 -2.03
CA PRO A 161 1.47 28.58 -1.73
C PRO A 161 2.48 28.46 -0.57
N GLU A 162 3.35 29.46 -0.43
CA GLU A 162 4.42 29.46 0.59
C GLU A 162 3.88 29.39 2.04
N ASP A 163 2.68 29.88 2.29
CA ASP A 163 2.02 29.85 3.60
C ASP A 163 1.17 28.60 3.85
N HIS A 164 1.12 27.67 2.90
CA HIS A 164 0.33 26.44 2.97
C HIS A 164 0.72 25.59 4.20
N TYR A 165 -0.25 25.02 4.92
CA TYR A 165 -0.01 24.31 6.17
C TYR A 165 0.95 23.11 6.03
N ARG A 166 0.96 22.44 4.86
CA ARG A 166 1.92 21.35 4.57
C ARG A 166 3.38 21.82 4.52
N ARG A 167 3.66 23.11 4.31
CA ARG A 167 5.02 23.68 4.40
C ARG A 167 5.46 23.95 5.84
N LYS A 168 4.54 23.88 6.81
CA LYS A 168 4.76 24.19 8.23
C LYS A 168 4.89 22.94 9.12
N ARG A 169 4.71 21.74 8.55
CA ARG A 169 4.85 20.44 9.23
C ARG A 169 5.90 19.58 8.54
N LYS A 170 6.30 18.49 9.19
CA LYS A 170 7.24 17.53 8.62
C LYS A 170 6.44 16.46 7.87
N GLY A 171 6.74 16.25 6.59
CA GLY A 171 5.96 15.40 5.69
C GLY A 171 4.78 16.10 5.00
N VAL A 172 4.27 15.47 3.96
CA VAL A 172 3.24 16.03 3.04
C VAL A 172 1.84 15.46 3.25
N TYR A 173 1.63 14.70 4.33
CA TYR A 173 0.33 14.13 4.67
C TYR A 173 -0.72 15.21 4.93
N PHE A 174 -1.96 14.92 4.56
CA PHE A 174 -3.07 15.86 4.68
C PHE A 174 -4.44 15.19 4.59
N SER A 175 -5.49 15.92 4.96
CA SER A 175 -6.87 15.47 4.81
C SER A 175 -7.78 16.53 4.20
N MET A 176 -8.77 16.08 3.43
CA MET A 176 -9.78 16.93 2.79
C MET A 176 -11.16 16.39 3.10
N SER A 177 -12.07 17.23 3.59
CA SER A 177 -13.49 16.89 3.75
C SER A 177 -14.33 17.59 2.69
N TYR A 178 -14.97 16.81 1.83
CA TYR A 178 -16.02 17.29 0.92
C TYR A 178 -17.36 17.11 1.60
N ILE A 179 -18.03 18.21 1.92
CA ILE A 179 -19.29 18.25 2.64
C ILE A 179 -20.31 18.96 1.75
N ASP A 180 -21.33 18.22 1.34
CA ASP A 180 -22.45 18.77 0.58
C ASP A 180 -23.21 19.82 1.44
N PRO A 181 -23.32 21.08 0.98
CA PRO A 181 -24.05 22.12 1.71
C PRO A 181 -25.56 21.85 1.80
N GLU A 182 -26.13 21.06 0.89
CA GLU A 182 -27.57 20.73 0.90
C GLU A 182 -27.89 19.57 1.83
N ASN A 183 -26.97 18.63 2.00
CA ASN A 183 -27.10 17.50 2.91
C ASN A 183 -25.75 17.14 3.53
N PRO A 184 -25.40 17.67 4.72
CA PRO A 184 -24.11 17.42 5.37
C PRO A 184 -23.79 15.95 5.66
N LYS A 185 -24.75 15.02 5.54
CA LYS A 185 -24.47 13.57 5.61
C LYS A 185 -23.75 13.04 4.36
N ASN A 186 -23.83 13.76 3.25
CA ASN A 186 -23.03 13.52 2.04
C ASN A 186 -21.63 14.10 2.30
N HIS A 187 -20.86 13.38 3.11
CA HIS A 187 -19.54 13.79 3.58
C HIS A 187 -18.51 12.71 3.24
N VAL A 188 -17.59 13.03 2.33
CA VAL A 188 -16.45 12.18 2.00
C VAL A 188 -15.18 12.81 2.56
N LYS A 189 -14.40 12.03 3.30
CA LYS A 189 -13.09 12.45 3.81
C LYS A 189 -11.98 11.72 3.07
N ILE A 190 -11.08 12.46 2.44
CA ILE A 190 -9.86 11.95 1.82
C ILE A 190 -8.71 12.17 2.81
N ILE A 191 -7.85 11.18 2.99
CA ILE A 191 -6.70 11.17 3.89
C ILE A 191 -5.49 10.70 3.08
N GLY A 192 -4.57 11.62 2.76
CA GLY A 192 -3.31 11.31 2.10
C GLY A 192 -2.20 11.04 3.12
N LEU A 193 -1.63 9.84 3.09
CA LEU A 193 -0.49 9.47 3.95
C LEU A 193 0.84 9.75 3.24
N ASP A 194 1.79 10.31 3.98
CA ASP A 194 3.20 10.34 3.64
C ASP A 194 3.88 9.05 4.15
N LEU A 195 4.58 8.32 3.28
CA LEU A 195 5.29 7.09 3.63
C LEU A 195 6.79 7.19 3.32
N ARG A 196 7.35 8.40 3.35
CA ARG A 196 8.77 8.64 3.08
C ARG A 196 9.41 9.48 4.17
N TYR A 197 8.83 10.62 4.54
CA TYR A 197 9.47 11.64 5.38
C TYR A 197 9.92 11.11 6.75
N HIS A 198 9.02 10.36 7.38
CA HIS A 198 9.18 9.80 8.72
C HIS A 198 9.36 8.29 8.71
N ARG A 199 9.25 7.65 7.54
CA ARG A 199 9.33 6.20 7.43
C ARG A 199 10.69 5.73 7.93
N GLY A 200 10.69 4.77 8.84
CA GLY A 200 11.88 4.10 9.32
C GLY A 200 12.52 3.25 8.22
N CYS A 201 13.82 3.08 8.34
CA CYS A 201 14.59 2.26 7.42
C CYS A 201 14.21 0.78 7.50
N MET A 202 14.02 0.14 6.36
CA MET A 202 13.61 -1.27 6.29
C MET A 202 14.81 -2.19 6.07
N TYR A 203 15.29 -2.87 7.11
CA TYR A 203 16.39 -3.86 7.14
C TYR A 203 17.79 -3.35 6.77
N ASN A 204 17.91 -2.58 5.70
CA ASN A 204 19.12 -1.96 5.18
C ASN A 204 18.73 -0.58 4.67
N CYS A 205 19.33 0.47 5.22
CA CYS A 205 18.98 1.84 4.83
C CYS A 205 19.62 2.10 3.48
N ILE A 206 18.77 2.29 2.47
CA ILE A 206 19.20 2.44 1.08
C ILE A 206 19.67 3.89 0.83
N CYS A 207 19.22 4.83 1.66
CA CYS A 207 19.51 6.26 1.62
C CYS A 207 20.99 6.63 1.77
N GLU A 208 21.84 5.73 2.28
CA GLU A 208 23.29 5.95 2.36
C GLU A 208 24.00 5.64 1.02
N LEU A 209 23.34 4.95 0.10
CA LEU A 209 23.90 4.49 -1.17
C LEU A 209 23.47 5.42 -2.32
N CYS A 210 24.23 6.50 -2.46
CA CYS A 210 24.27 7.30 -3.68
C CYS A 210 24.60 6.44 -4.91
N GLY A 211 23.87 6.63 -6.02
CA GLY A 211 24.16 5.94 -7.29
C GLY A 211 23.80 4.44 -7.34
N LEU A 212 22.73 4.03 -6.65
CA LEU A 212 22.22 2.64 -6.74
C LEU A 212 22.09 2.16 -8.18
N THR A 213 22.76 1.05 -8.46
CA THR A 213 22.70 0.37 -9.74
C THR A 213 21.41 -0.43 -9.86
N TYR A 214 20.98 -0.68 -11.10
CA TYR A 214 19.87 -1.59 -11.39
C TYR A 214 20.06 -2.99 -10.77
N VAL A 215 21.30 -3.48 -10.68
CA VAL A 215 21.58 -4.78 -10.06
C VAL A 215 21.31 -4.74 -8.56
N GLN A 216 21.73 -3.69 -7.88
CA GLN A 216 21.48 -3.52 -6.44
C GLN A 216 19.99 -3.41 -6.13
N SER A 217 19.21 -2.67 -6.93
CA SER A 217 17.74 -2.60 -6.74
C SER A 217 17.07 -3.96 -6.95
N ARG A 218 17.55 -4.78 -7.89
CA ARG A 218 17.06 -6.16 -8.06
C ARG A 218 17.42 -7.07 -6.88
N LEU A 219 18.62 -6.91 -6.30
CA LEU A 219 19.02 -7.66 -5.11
C LEU A 219 18.16 -7.30 -3.88
N ILE A 220 17.72 -6.05 -3.75
CA ILE A 220 16.79 -5.63 -2.69
C ILE A 220 15.47 -6.39 -2.80
N MET A 221 14.87 -6.48 -4.00
CA MET A 221 13.63 -7.25 -4.20
C MET A 221 13.79 -8.74 -3.86
N ILE A 222 14.91 -9.35 -4.28
CA ILE A 222 15.21 -10.76 -3.95
C ILE A 222 15.36 -10.94 -2.45
N ARG A 223 16.01 -10.00 -1.76
CA ARG A 223 16.14 -10.02 -0.31
C ARG A 223 14.80 -9.91 0.40
N ARG A 224 13.88 -9.07 -0.08
CA ARG A 224 12.52 -8.99 0.49
C ARG A 224 11.78 -10.32 0.37
N LEU A 225 11.86 -10.99 -0.79
CA LEU A 225 11.33 -12.35 -0.97
C LEU A 225 11.97 -13.32 0.03
N PHE A 226 13.29 -13.29 0.18
CA PHE A 226 14.02 -14.15 1.12
C PHE A 226 13.57 -13.90 2.57
N ASN A 227 13.47 -12.63 2.98
CA ASN A 227 13.00 -12.24 4.30
C ASN A 227 11.59 -12.77 4.58
N TYR A 228 10.68 -12.62 3.62
CA TYR A 228 9.34 -13.19 3.67
C TYR A 228 9.35 -14.72 3.81
N MET A 229 10.15 -15.41 2.99
CA MET A 229 10.24 -16.87 3.00
C MET A 229 10.75 -17.40 4.34
N PHE A 230 11.65 -16.71 5.01
CA PHE A 230 12.27 -17.20 6.24
C PHE A 230 11.84 -16.45 7.51
N GLY A 231 10.86 -15.55 7.42
CA GLY A 231 10.37 -14.75 8.55
C GLY A 231 11.43 -13.80 9.13
N ILE A 232 12.45 -13.46 8.35
CA ILE A 232 13.54 -12.59 8.79
C ILE A 232 13.00 -11.17 8.85
N GLY A 233 13.17 -10.53 10.01
CA GLY A 233 12.71 -9.17 10.18
C GLY A 233 11.24 -9.02 10.62
N CYS A 234 10.59 -10.11 11.02
CA CYS A 234 9.23 -10.08 11.56
C CYS A 234 9.09 -9.26 12.86
N LYS A 235 10.21 -8.94 13.53
CA LYS A 235 10.29 -8.11 14.74
C LYS A 235 10.98 -6.76 14.51
N HIS A 236 11.12 -6.34 13.25
CA HIS A 236 11.72 -5.06 12.93
C HIS A 236 10.88 -3.91 13.49
N ASP A 237 11.53 -2.92 14.09
CA ASP A 237 10.93 -1.83 14.84
C ASP A 237 10.70 -0.56 14.01
N ALA A 238 11.20 -0.52 12.77
CA ALA A 238 10.89 0.57 11.83
C ALA A 238 9.39 0.83 11.72
N ASP A 239 9.06 2.12 11.65
CA ASP A 239 7.71 2.61 11.57
C ASP A 239 7.38 3.21 10.20
N ALA A 240 6.15 3.09 9.72
CA ALA A 240 5.74 3.60 8.43
C ALA A 240 5.47 5.12 8.38
N LEU A 241 5.05 5.73 9.50
CA LEU A 241 4.48 7.10 9.52
C LEU A 241 5.22 8.08 10.46
N GLY A 242 5.93 7.59 11.47
CA GLY A 242 6.41 8.38 12.61
C GLY A 242 5.30 8.85 13.54
N GLU A 243 5.64 9.12 14.80
CA GLU A 243 4.66 9.46 15.83
C GLU A 243 3.87 10.75 15.56
N GLU A 244 4.47 11.74 14.89
CA GLU A 244 3.78 12.99 14.53
C GLU A 244 2.59 12.71 13.60
N GLN A 245 2.83 11.93 12.55
CA GLN A 245 1.78 11.57 11.59
C GLN A 245 0.82 10.53 12.15
N TRP A 246 1.25 9.63 13.04
CA TRP A 246 0.33 8.72 13.74
C TRP A 246 -0.71 9.48 14.56
N LYS A 247 -0.27 10.42 15.40
CA LYS A 247 -1.19 11.27 16.18
C LYS A 247 -2.12 12.07 15.28
N TRP A 248 -1.61 12.57 14.17
CA TRP A 248 -2.45 13.21 13.17
C TRP A 248 -3.48 12.23 12.58
N LEU A 249 -3.09 11.04 12.12
CA LEU A 249 -4.01 10.06 11.54
C LEU A 249 -5.08 9.60 12.54
N GLU A 250 -4.67 9.35 13.80
CA GLU A 250 -5.54 9.09 14.93
C GLU A 250 -6.64 10.17 15.04
N SER A 251 -6.24 11.45 15.03
CA SER A 251 -7.15 12.59 15.10
C SER A 251 -8.10 12.73 13.90
N GLN A 252 -7.69 12.21 12.74
CA GLN A 252 -8.49 12.27 11.52
C GLN A 252 -9.57 11.18 11.47
N LEU A 253 -9.40 10.07 12.19
CA LEU A 253 -10.32 8.93 12.18
C LEU A 253 -11.23 8.89 13.41
N VAL A 254 -10.73 9.27 14.59
CA VAL A 254 -11.54 9.26 15.82
C VAL A 254 -12.74 10.20 15.69
N ASP A 255 -13.94 9.65 15.92
CA ASP A 255 -15.22 10.39 15.88
C ASP A 255 -15.45 11.19 14.59
N SER A 256 -14.89 10.69 13.48
CA SER A 256 -15.11 11.27 12.15
C SER A 256 -16.58 11.13 11.74
N GLU A 257 -17.15 12.23 11.27
CA GLU A 257 -18.55 12.30 10.84
C GLU A 257 -18.76 11.85 9.38
N ALA A 258 -17.67 11.72 8.62
CA ALA A 258 -17.72 11.35 7.20
C ALA A 258 -18.40 10.00 7.00
N THR A 259 -19.23 9.91 5.96
CA THR A 259 -19.94 8.69 5.57
C THR A 259 -19.12 7.78 4.67
N SER A 260 -17.98 8.27 4.16
CA SER A 260 -16.96 7.49 3.47
C SER A 260 -15.56 8.05 3.73
N HIS A 261 -14.56 7.16 3.84
CA HIS A 261 -13.17 7.53 4.05
C HIS A 261 -12.29 6.95 2.94
N ILE A 262 -11.63 7.83 2.18
CA ILE A 262 -10.61 7.44 1.21
C ILE A 262 -9.24 7.61 1.87
N ILE A 263 -8.50 6.52 2.07
CA ILE A 263 -7.18 6.52 2.70
C ILE A 263 -6.13 6.18 1.64
N VAL A 264 -5.30 7.14 1.29
CA VAL A 264 -4.30 7.00 0.23
C VAL A 264 -2.94 6.68 0.83
N SER A 265 -2.34 5.60 0.34
CA SER A 265 -1.01 5.09 0.71
C SER A 265 -0.17 4.99 -0.56
N SER A 266 1.07 5.51 -0.59
CA SER A 266 1.86 5.51 -1.83
C SER A 266 2.19 4.11 -2.35
N PHE A 267 2.48 3.17 -1.44
CA PHE A 267 2.61 1.74 -1.73
C PHE A 267 1.52 0.88 -1.08
N GLN A 268 1.43 -0.40 -1.46
CA GLN A 268 0.32 -1.27 -1.08
C GLN A 268 0.23 -1.56 0.43
N VAL A 269 -0.99 -1.60 0.98
CA VAL A 269 -1.25 -1.83 2.42
C VAL A 269 -1.48 -3.31 2.73
N PHE A 270 -2.39 -3.95 1.99
CA PHE A 270 -2.90 -5.29 2.32
C PHE A 270 -2.34 -6.41 1.44
N THR A 271 -1.50 -6.07 0.46
CA THR A 271 -0.86 -7.03 -0.44
C THR A 271 -0.19 -8.20 0.28
N TYR A 272 -0.27 -9.38 -0.34
CA TYR A 272 0.49 -10.58 0.07
C TYR A 272 1.77 -10.74 -0.75
N ARG A 273 2.13 -9.74 -1.56
CA ARG A 273 3.28 -9.80 -2.46
C ARG A 273 4.53 -9.31 -1.75
N PRO A 274 5.57 -10.14 -1.62
CA PRO A 274 6.72 -9.79 -0.81
C PRO A 274 7.81 -9.02 -1.55
N MET A 275 7.73 -8.88 -2.87
CA MET A 275 8.82 -8.27 -3.66
C MET A 275 8.73 -6.74 -3.72
N GLY A 276 7.52 -6.19 -3.90
CA GLY A 276 7.27 -4.75 -3.89
C GLY A 276 7.40 -4.16 -2.48
N GLU A 277 7.54 -2.85 -2.40
CA GLU A 277 7.43 -2.19 -1.11
C GLU A 277 5.98 -2.25 -0.64
N SER A 278 5.77 -2.44 0.66
CA SER A 278 4.42 -2.51 1.22
C SER A 278 4.47 -2.32 2.73
N TRP A 279 3.31 -2.02 3.31
CA TRP A 279 3.09 -2.06 4.76
C TRP A 279 3.40 -3.42 5.37
N GLY A 280 3.42 -4.49 4.56
CA GLY A 280 3.81 -5.82 4.99
C GLY A 280 5.21 -5.93 5.57
N HIS A 281 6.10 -5.00 5.20
CA HIS A 281 7.47 -4.93 5.74
C HIS A 281 7.58 -4.12 7.03
N PHE A 282 6.48 -3.48 7.45
CA PHE A 282 6.35 -2.72 8.70
C PHE A 282 5.28 -3.38 9.59
N PRO A 283 5.53 -4.60 10.11
CA PRO A 283 4.49 -5.39 10.77
C PRO A 283 3.86 -4.69 11.98
N ASN A 284 4.63 -3.89 12.73
CA ASN A 284 4.14 -3.11 13.86
C ASN A 284 3.22 -1.95 13.41
N SER A 285 3.64 -1.19 12.39
CA SER A 285 2.83 -0.10 11.82
C SER A 285 1.55 -0.62 11.18
N LYS A 286 1.64 -1.72 10.42
CA LYS A 286 0.44 -2.36 9.85
C LYS A 286 -0.50 -2.84 10.94
N LYS A 287 0.03 -3.38 12.04
CA LYS A 287 -0.80 -3.74 13.20
C LYS A 287 -1.44 -2.50 13.84
N ARG A 288 -0.69 -1.41 14.05
CA ARG A 288 -1.21 -0.16 14.62
C ARG A 288 -2.32 0.45 13.75
N LEU A 289 -2.18 0.39 12.42
CA LEU A 289 -3.24 0.82 11.50
C LEU A 289 -4.52 0.01 11.70
N LEU A 290 -4.41 -1.32 11.75
CA LEU A 290 -5.57 -2.21 11.93
C LEU A 290 -6.24 -2.00 13.29
N ASP A 291 -5.44 -1.90 14.35
CA ASP A 291 -5.92 -1.63 15.70
C ASP A 291 -6.62 -0.24 15.76
N LEU A 292 -6.11 0.76 15.03
CA LEU A 292 -6.74 2.08 14.92
C LEU A 292 -8.09 2.01 14.19
N LEU A 293 -8.17 1.27 13.09
CA LEU A 293 -9.42 1.08 12.34
C LEU A 293 -10.48 0.38 13.20
N GLU A 294 -10.09 -0.61 14.01
CA GLU A 294 -11.02 -1.28 14.92
C GLU A 294 -11.45 -0.38 16.07
N ALA A 295 -10.53 0.43 16.62
CA ALA A 295 -10.85 1.34 17.72
C ALA A 295 -11.74 2.52 17.29
N THR A 296 -11.52 3.07 16.09
CA THR A 296 -12.20 4.29 15.61
C THR A 296 -13.41 4.03 14.72
N LYS A 297 -13.47 2.86 14.09
CA LYS A 297 -14.59 2.41 13.25
C LYS A 297 -15.03 3.42 12.16
N PRO A 298 -14.11 3.91 11.31
CA PRO A 298 -14.46 4.88 10.28
C PRO A 298 -15.42 4.28 9.25
N LYS A 299 -16.46 5.02 8.86
CA LYS A 299 -17.46 4.53 7.89
C LYS A 299 -16.83 4.33 6.51
N LYS A 300 -17.03 3.15 5.92
CA LYS A 300 -16.62 2.76 4.56
C LYS A 300 -15.16 3.17 4.24
N PRO A 301 -14.16 2.61 4.95
CA PRO A 301 -12.76 2.90 4.64
C PRO A 301 -12.34 2.19 3.36
N ILE A 302 -11.91 2.97 2.36
CA ILE A 302 -11.39 2.48 1.09
C ILE A 302 -9.93 2.92 0.99
N PHE A 303 -9.02 1.96 0.85
CA PHE A 303 -7.61 2.25 0.65
C PHE A 303 -7.27 2.37 -0.83
N LEU A 304 -6.42 3.33 -1.17
CA LEU A 304 -5.90 3.51 -2.53
C LEU A 304 -4.37 3.45 -2.52
N SER A 305 -3.77 2.84 -3.54
CA SER A 305 -2.30 2.70 -3.60
C SER A 305 -1.68 2.71 -5.00
N GLY A 306 -0.34 2.87 -5.04
CA GLY A 306 0.50 2.95 -6.24
C GLY A 306 1.70 1.99 -6.24
N ASP A 307 2.89 2.49 -6.60
CA ASP A 307 4.22 1.83 -6.60
C ASP A 307 4.41 0.67 -7.61
N VAL A 308 3.47 -0.25 -7.71
CA VAL A 308 3.75 -1.62 -8.20
C VAL A 308 3.65 -1.84 -9.72
N HIS A 309 3.30 -0.82 -10.49
CA HIS A 309 3.15 -0.81 -11.95
C HIS A 309 2.09 -1.80 -12.51
N PHE A 310 1.14 -2.21 -11.68
CA PHE A 310 -0.11 -2.86 -12.11
C PHE A 310 -1.28 -2.37 -11.24
N ALA A 311 -2.50 -2.46 -11.77
CA ALA A 311 -3.69 -2.26 -10.96
C ALA A 311 -4.07 -3.55 -10.25
N GLU A 312 -4.67 -3.42 -9.08
CA GLU A 312 -5.18 -4.52 -8.30
C GLU A 312 -6.39 -4.11 -7.48
N LEU A 313 -7.38 -5.00 -7.38
CA LEU A 313 -8.38 -4.96 -6.32
C LEU A 313 -8.04 -6.03 -5.28
N PHE A 314 -7.75 -5.57 -4.06
CA PHE A 314 -7.74 -6.39 -2.87
C PHE A 314 -9.07 -6.22 -2.14
N GLU A 315 -9.81 -7.31 -2.01
CA GLU A 315 -10.99 -7.37 -1.15
C GLU A 315 -10.90 -8.61 -0.28
N LYS A 316 -10.80 -8.39 1.04
CA LYS A 316 -10.82 -9.50 1.99
C LYS A 316 -11.31 -9.03 3.35
N HIS A 317 -12.31 -9.74 3.89
CA HIS A 317 -12.87 -9.48 5.22
C HIS A 317 -13.30 -8.01 5.41
N GLY A 318 -13.95 -7.42 4.40
CA GLY A 318 -14.41 -6.03 4.40
C GLY A 318 -13.30 -4.98 4.21
N LEU A 319 -12.03 -5.36 4.23
CA LEU A 319 -10.93 -4.47 3.83
C LEU A 319 -10.89 -4.37 2.32
N VAL A 320 -10.80 -3.12 1.86
CA VAL A 320 -10.80 -2.74 0.45
C VAL A 320 -9.54 -1.97 0.17
N GLU A 321 -8.77 -2.43 -0.81
CA GLU A 321 -7.70 -1.64 -1.40
C GLU A 321 -7.77 -1.72 -2.91
N PHE A 322 -7.76 -0.55 -3.56
CA PHE A 322 -7.61 -0.43 -4.99
C PHE A 322 -6.25 0.19 -5.31
N THR A 323 -5.39 -0.62 -5.91
CA THR A 323 -4.10 -0.15 -6.44
C THR A 323 -4.29 0.29 -7.88
N SER A 324 -3.80 1.49 -8.22
CA SER A 324 -3.74 1.98 -9.60
C SER A 324 -2.33 2.46 -9.92
N SER A 325 -1.59 1.59 -10.61
CA SER A 325 -0.23 1.83 -11.07
C SER A 325 -0.02 1.07 -12.38
N SER A 326 0.57 1.58 -13.46
CA SER A 326 1.15 2.89 -13.67
C SER A 326 0.32 3.67 -14.71
N LEU A 327 0.40 5.00 -14.67
CA LEU A 327 -0.16 5.86 -15.70
C LEU A 327 0.52 5.68 -17.07
N THR A 328 1.76 5.19 -17.12
CA THR A 328 2.61 5.27 -18.33
C THR A 328 3.42 4.03 -18.66
N HIS A 329 3.83 3.26 -17.66
CA HIS A 329 4.79 2.18 -17.82
C HIS A 329 4.47 0.99 -16.94
N SER A 330 3.23 0.50 -17.07
CA SER A 330 2.79 -0.73 -16.40
C SER A 330 3.61 -1.95 -16.81
N VAL A 331 3.44 -3.06 -16.08
CA VAL A 331 4.13 -4.33 -16.33
C VAL A 331 4.01 -4.77 -17.79
N LEU A 332 2.84 -4.64 -18.40
CA LEU A 332 2.63 -4.89 -19.82
C LEU A 332 2.31 -3.59 -20.57
N PRO A 333 2.91 -3.35 -21.75
CA PRO A 333 3.91 -4.19 -22.44
C PRO A 333 5.37 -3.97 -21.97
N TYR A 334 5.62 -3.07 -21.00
CA TYR A 334 6.94 -2.45 -20.84
C TYR A 334 7.96 -3.26 -20.02
N ASN A 335 7.54 -4.22 -19.20
CA ASN A 335 8.42 -5.00 -18.33
C ASN A 335 8.12 -6.50 -18.41
N ILE A 336 8.43 -7.08 -19.57
CA ILE A 336 8.22 -8.51 -19.84
C ILE A 336 9.02 -9.42 -18.90
N TYR A 337 10.17 -8.98 -18.40
CA TYR A 337 10.96 -9.72 -17.42
C TYR A 337 10.26 -9.80 -16.06
N ALA A 338 9.70 -8.70 -15.56
CA ALA A 338 8.86 -8.75 -14.36
C ALA A 338 7.64 -9.65 -14.60
N ASN A 339 7.02 -9.54 -15.78
CA ASN A 339 5.89 -10.39 -16.13
C ASN A 339 6.24 -11.89 -16.16
N ILE A 340 7.45 -12.29 -16.55
CA ILE A 340 7.86 -13.70 -16.64
C ILE A 340 8.46 -14.21 -15.32
N LEU A 341 9.28 -13.41 -14.63
CA LEU A 341 10.06 -13.86 -13.48
C LEU A 341 9.37 -13.59 -12.14
N VAL A 342 8.59 -12.53 -12.06
CA VAL A 342 7.92 -12.09 -10.82
C VAL A 342 6.48 -12.62 -10.80
N TYR A 343 5.80 -12.62 -11.95
CA TYR A 343 4.38 -12.95 -12.02
C TYR A 343 3.99 -14.41 -11.75
N PRO A 344 4.79 -15.45 -12.07
CA PRO A 344 4.46 -16.82 -11.68
C PRO A 344 4.32 -17.02 -10.17
N PHE A 345 4.98 -16.18 -9.35
CA PHE A 345 4.80 -16.17 -7.89
C PHE A 345 3.49 -15.47 -7.46
N TYR A 346 2.84 -14.73 -8.36
CA TYR A 346 1.53 -14.09 -8.14
C TYR A 346 0.34 -14.98 -8.52
N LEU A 347 0.55 -16.08 -9.25
CA LEU A 347 -0.53 -16.94 -9.80
C LEU A 347 -1.27 -17.81 -8.77
N ARG A 348 -0.84 -17.84 -7.49
CA ARG A 348 -1.49 -18.63 -6.42
C ARG A 348 -2.61 -17.90 -5.68
N VAL A 349 -2.83 -16.62 -5.98
CA VAL A 349 -3.91 -15.82 -5.40
C VAL A 349 -4.93 -15.55 -6.52
N LYS A 350 -6.24 -15.74 -6.26
CA LYS A 350 -7.29 -15.35 -7.22
C LYS A 350 -7.14 -13.84 -7.46
N ASN A 351 -6.66 -13.43 -8.64
CA ASN A 351 -6.21 -12.07 -8.89
C ASN A 351 -7.21 -11.27 -9.73
N TYR A 352 -7.60 -10.10 -9.21
CA TYR A 352 -8.20 -9.01 -9.98
C TYR A 352 -7.12 -7.99 -10.36
N THR A 353 -6.05 -8.44 -11.03
CA THR A 353 -4.93 -7.59 -11.42
C THR A 353 -5.02 -7.19 -12.90
N TYR A 354 -4.84 -5.91 -13.21
CA TYR A 354 -4.78 -5.38 -14.56
C TYR A 354 -3.39 -4.79 -14.85
N ARG A 355 -2.72 -5.24 -15.92
CA ARG A 355 -1.27 -5.04 -16.12
C ARG A 355 -0.91 -3.98 -17.16
N TYR A 356 -1.88 -3.30 -17.74
CA TYR A 356 -1.65 -2.22 -18.70
C TYR A 356 -1.76 -0.85 -18.01
N ASN A 357 -1.43 0.22 -18.73
CA ASN A 357 -1.55 1.57 -18.20
C ASN A 357 -2.98 1.83 -17.72
N ASN A 358 -3.12 2.40 -16.53
CA ASN A 358 -4.41 2.56 -15.86
C ASN A 358 -4.41 3.79 -14.94
N PHE A 359 -5.61 4.25 -14.63
CA PHE A 359 -5.90 5.17 -13.54
C PHE A 359 -7.12 4.61 -12.80
N GLY A 360 -7.28 4.96 -11.53
CA GLY A 360 -8.44 4.57 -10.73
C GLY A 360 -9.51 5.66 -10.75
N ALA A 361 -10.78 5.25 -10.66
CA ALA A 361 -11.92 6.15 -10.64
C ALA A 361 -12.96 5.66 -9.63
N ILE A 362 -13.61 6.58 -8.92
CA ILE A 362 -14.64 6.33 -7.93
C ILE A 362 -15.77 7.35 -8.14
N ASP A 363 -16.95 6.84 -8.44
CA ASP A 363 -18.19 7.62 -8.48
C ASP A 363 -18.90 7.52 -7.13
N PHE A 364 -19.22 8.66 -6.53
CA PHE A 364 -20.03 8.75 -5.32
C PHE A 364 -21.46 9.09 -5.70
N ASN A 365 -22.38 8.15 -5.45
CA ASN A 365 -23.81 8.38 -5.57
C ASN A 365 -24.42 8.57 -4.18
N TYR A 366 -25.15 9.68 -4.02
CA TYR A 366 -25.80 10.10 -2.77
C TYR A 366 -27.33 9.90 -2.79
N ASN A 367 -27.89 9.37 -3.88
CA ASN A 367 -29.32 9.10 -3.98
C ASN A 367 -29.69 7.90 -3.09
N HIS A 368 -30.66 8.11 -2.21
CA HIS A 368 -31.14 7.11 -1.24
C HIS A 368 -32.28 6.21 -1.77
N GLU A 369 -32.61 6.25 -3.07
CA GLU A 369 -33.82 5.59 -3.62
C GLU A 369 -33.59 4.25 -4.34
N ASP A 370 -32.36 3.75 -4.46
CA ASP A 370 -32.13 2.43 -5.09
C ASP A 370 -32.23 1.27 -4.08
N GLU A 371 -33.42 1.06 -3.52
CA GLU A 371 -33.89 -0.30 -3.23
C GLU A 371 -34.19 -1.01 -4.57
N GLY A 372 -33.16 -1.31 -5.35
CA GLY A 372 -33.31 -2.06 -6.60
C GLY A 372 -32.53 -1.46 -7.76
N GLU A 373 -31.46 -2.17 -8.14
CA GLU A 373 -30.71 -2.00 -9.39
C GLU A 373 -29.92 -0.70 -9.61
N LYS A 374 -28.61 -0.83 -9.34
CA LYS A 374 -27.48 -0.14 -9.99
C LYS A 374 -27.25 1.33 -9.60
N CYS A 375 -26.67 1.53 -8.41
CA CYS A 375 -25.61 2.52 -8.21
C CYS A 375 -24.79 2.25 -6.93
N LEU A 376 -23.75 1.41 -7.12
CA LEU A 376 -22.56 1.12 -6.29
C LEU A 376 -22.25 -0.38 -6.45
N THR A 377 -21.59 -0.77 -7.54
CA THR A 377 -20.91 -2.08 -7.59
C THR A 377 -19.58 -2.02 -6.84
N TYR A 378 -19.65 -1.58 -5.59
CA TYR A 378 -18.78 -2.08 -4.53
C TYR A 378 -19.68 -2.47 -3.36
N ARG A 379 -20.39 -3.59 -3.51
CA ARG A 379 -20.81 -4.37 -2.35
C ARG A 379 -19.53 -4.98 -1.79
N SER A 380 -18.88 -4.31 -0.83
CA SER A 380 -18.26 -5.07 0.25
C SER A 380 -19.34 -6.05 0.67
N ARG A 381 -19.11 -7.37 0.54
CA ARG A 381 -20.15 -8.37 0.77
C ARG A 381 -20.82 -8.27 2.14
N ASN A 382 -20.33 -7.42 3.04
CA ASN A 382 -20.94 -7.09 4.32
C ASN A 382 -20.91 -5.58 4.59
N GLU A 383 -22.07 -5.06 4.98
CA GLU A 383 -22.30 -3.64 5.30
C GLU A 383 -21.56 -3.19 6.58
N ASN A 384 -21.05 -4.14 7.36
CA ASN A 384 -20.39 -3.89 8.63
C ASN A 384 -19.05 -4.64 8.72
N LEU A 385 -17.94 -3.93 8.45
CA LEU A 385 -16.56 -4.42 8.64
C LEU A 385 -16.36 -5.01 10.05
N TYR A 386 -17.09 -4.47 11.04
CA TYR A 386 -16.84 -4.67 12.46
C TYR A 386 -17.46 -5.94 13.06
N ASP A 387 -18.45 -6.54 12.40
CA ASP A 387 -18.98 -7.84 12.84
C ASP A 387 -17.94 -8.95 12.56
N TYR A 388 -17.10 -8.76 11.54
CA TYR A 388 -16.06 -9.70 11.15
C TYR A 388 -14.78 -9.58 11.97
N VAL A 389 -14.39 -8.39 12.45
CA VAL A 389 -13.17 -8.22 13.27
C VAL A 389 -13.25 -9.01 14.60
N LYS A 390 -14.46 -9.30 15.06
CA LYS A 390 -14.73 -9.97 16.34
C LYS A 390 -14.92 -11.49 16.24
N GLU A 391 -14.90 -12.07 15.04
CA GLU A 391 -14.99 -13.53 14.90
C GLU A 391 -13.68 -14.19 15.42
N PRO A 392 -13.74 -15.29 16.19
CA PRO A 392 -12.55 -16.00 16.66
C PRO A 392 -11.64 -16.51 15.53
N ASP A 393 -12.22 -16.74 14.35
CA ASP A 393 -11.51 -17.12 13.11
C ASP A 393 -11.10 -15.90 12.26
N SER A 394 -11.29 -14.70 12.79
CA SER A 394 -11.02 -13.48 12.04
C SER A 394 -9.53 -13.27 11.82
N VAL A 395 -9.17 -13.15 10.54
CA VAL A 395 -7.78 -13.19 10.09
C VAL A 395 -7.00 -11.90 10.42
N PHE A 396 -7.64 -10.88 11.03
CA PHE A 396 -6.98 -9.62 11.44
C PHE A 396 -5.75 -9.83 12.34
N VAL A 397 -5.66 -10.96 13.03
CA VAL A 397 -4.53 -11.30 13.91
C VAL A 397 -3.22 -11.51 13.12
N ASN A 398 -3.25 -11.86 11.82
CA ASN A 398 -2.06 -12.37 11.11
C ASN A 398 -1.68 -11.59 9.84
N HIS A 399 -2.10 -10.32 9.70
CA HIS A 399 -1.92 -9.48 8.50
C HIS A 399 -0.47 -9.06 8.18
N GLN A 400 0.51 -9.70 8.80
CA GLN A 400 1.92 -9.50 8.50
C GLN A 400 2.24 -10.22 7.18
N LEU A 401 2.86 -9.50 6.25
CA LEU A 401 3.50 -10.16 5.12
C LEU A 401 4.62 -11.05 5.66
N ILE A 402 5.43 -10.55 6.60
CA ILE A 402 6.55 -11.29 7.20
C ILE A 402 6.13 -11.85 8.56
N LYS A 403 5.74 -13.13 8.61
CA LYS A 403 5.39 -13.85 9.84
C LYS A 403 6.64 -14.32 10.59
N CYS A 404 6.68 -14.15 11.91
CA CYS A 404 7.68 -14.82 12.74
C CYS A 404 7.49 -16.35 12.70
N LEU A 405 8.56 -17.07 12.35
CA LEU A 405 8.56 -18.53 12.26
C LEU A 405 9.11 -19.15 13.54
N THR A 406 8.47 -20.21 13.99
CA THR A 406 9.05 -21.14 14.96
C THR A 406 10.27 -21.84 14.36
N LYS A 407 11.14 -22.40 15.20
CA LYS A 407 12.30 -23.19 14.72
C LYS A 407 11.88 -24.34 13.80
N ALA A 408 10.75 -24.98 14.09
CA ALA A 408 10.20 -26.05 13.27
C ALA A 408 9.71 -25.54 11.91
N GLU A 409 8.91 -24.46 11.87
CA GLU A 409 8.46 -23.84 10.62
C GLU A 409 9.65 -23.38 9.77
N LEU A 410 10.67 -22.78 10.38
CA LEU A 410 11.89 -22.36 9.70
C LEU A 410 12.64 -23.56 9.09
N PHE A 411 12.83 -24.63 9.86
CA PHE A 411 13.49 -25.85 9.38
C PHE A 411 12.74 -26.47 8.19
N VAL A 412 11.41 -26.60 8.29
CA VAL A 412 10.56 -27.08 7.20
C VAL A 412 10.72 -26.21 5.96
N ARG A 413 10.70 -24.87 6.10
CA ARG A 413 10.90 -23.96 4.97
C ARG A 413 12.30 -24.06 4.35
N ILE A 414 13.35 -24.22 5.15
CA ILE A 414 14.71 -24.45 4.65
C ILE A 414 14.72 -25.73 3.79
N LEU A 415 14.17 -26.83 4.28
CA LEU A 415 14.10 -28.07 3.49
C LEU A 415 13.30 -27.90 2.21
N LEU A 416 12.12 -27.28 2.28
CA LEU A 416 11.25 -27.07 1.12
C LEU A 416 11.87 -26.18 0.04
N TYR A 417 12.61 -25.15 0.44
CA TYR A 417 13.17 -24.17 -0.49
C TYR A 417 14.63 -24.46 -0.87
N SER A 418 15.35 -25.30 -0.13
CA SER A 418 16.74 -25.68 -0.45
C SER A 418 16.93 -26.19 -1.88
N PRO A 419 16.00 -26.96 -2.50
CA PRO A 419 16.17 -27.40 -3.88
C PRO A 419 16.18 -26.22 -4.87
N LEU A 420 15.41 -25.16 -4.62
CA LEU A 420 15.37 -23.98 -5.50
C LEU A 420 16.72 -23.25 -5.57
N PHE A 421 17.53 -23.33 -4.51
CA PHE A 421 18.84 -22.68 -4.44
C PHE A 421 19.99 -23.63 -4.80
N VAL A 422 19.86 -24.93 -4.50
CA VAL A 422 20.91 -25.93 -4.75
C VAL A 422 20.86 -26.46 -6.18
N THR A 423 19.67 -26.70 -6.74
CA THR A 423 19.54 -27.30 -8.08
C THR A 423 20.09 -26.42 -9.22
N PRO A 424 20.00 -25.08 -9.21
CA PRO A 424 20.62 -24.25 -10.25
C PRO A 424 22.15 -24.22 -10.15
N LEU A 425 22.73 -24.53 -8.99
CA LEU A 425 24.18 -24.54 -8.77
C LEU A 425 24.83 -25.88 -9.17
N LEU A 426 24.06 -26.97 -9.24
CA LEU A 426 24.55 -28.28 -9.64
C LEU A 426 25.19 -28.27 -11.05
N PRO A 427 24.57 -27.69 -12.10
CA PRO A 427 25.20 -27.57 -13.42
C PRO A 427 26.54 -26.82 -13.40
N PHE A 428 26.63 -25.72 -12.64
CA PHE A 428 27.88 -24.95 -12.51
C PHE A 428 28.96 -25.73 -11.75
N TYR A 429 28.58 -26.47 -10.71
CA TYR A 429 29.48 -27.36 -10.00
C TYR A 429 30.01 -28.49 -10.90
N PHE A 430 29.14 -29.11 -11.72
CA PHE A 430 29.55 -30.12 -12.69
C PHE A 430 30.46 -29.52 -13.79
N LEU A 431 30.14 -28.33 -14.30
CA LEU A 431 30.97 -27.61 -15.27
C LEU A 431 32.35 -27.26 -14.69
N PHE A 432 32.39 -26.76 -13.46
CA PHE A 432 33.64 -26.45 -12.75
C PHE A 432 34.49 -27.70 -12.50
N ARG A 433 33.88 -28.80 -12.04
CA ARG A 433 34.53 -30.11 -11.90
C ARG A 433 35.08 -30.62 -13.24
N MET A 434 34.34 -30.42 -14.33
CA MET A 434 34.77 -30.79 -15.68
C MET A 434 35.99 -29.96 -16.12
N LEU A 435 35.97 -28.63 -15.93
CA LEU A 435 37.08 -27.73 -16.24
C LEU A 435 38.35 -28.05 -15.43
N LEU A 436 38.20 -28.40 -14.14
CA LEU A 436 39.32 -28.86 -13.30
C LEU A 436 39.92 -30.19 -13.77
N ARG A 437 39.10 -31.11 -14.28
CA ARG A 437 39.58 -32.35 -14.91
C ARG A 437 40.35 -32.07 -16.20
N PHE A 438 39.89 -31.15 -17.04
CA PHE A 438 40.61 -30.75 -18.25
C PHE A 438 41.96 -30.07 -17.96
N LYS A 439 42.07 -29.27 -16.90
CA LYS A 439 43.37 -28.71 -16.47
C LYS A 439 44.38 -29.78 -16.02
N LYS A 440 43.91 -30.85 -15.35
CA LYS A 440 44.76 -31.98 -14.93
C LYS A 440 45.24 -32.85 -16.10
N VAL A 441 44.53 -32.86 -17.22
CA VAL A 441 44.91 -33.62 -18.43
C VAL A 441 45.93 -32.86 -19.27
N LYS A 442 46.00 -31.52 -19.18
CA LYS A 442 47.02 -30.69 -19.87
C LYS A 442 48.33 -30.52 -19.08
N SER A 443 48.41 -30.99 -17.84
CA SER A 443 49.62 -30.92 -17.00
C SER A 443 50.36 -32.26 -16.87
N LYS A 444 50.02 -33.21 -17.74
CA LYS A 444 50.81 -34.40 -18.07
C LYS A 444 51.15 -34.29 -19.55
#